data_AF-A0A7V2EZY9-F1
#
_entry.id   AF-A0A7V2EZY9-F1
#
_cell.length_a   1.000
_cell.length_b   1.000
_cell.length_c   1.000
_cell.angle_alpha   90.00
_cell.angle_beta   90.00
_cell.angle_gamma   90.00
#
_symmetry.space_group_name_H-M   'P 1'
#
loop_
_entity.id
_entity.type
_entity.pdbx_description
1 polymer ?
#
loop_
_entity_poly.entity_id
_entity_poly.type
_entity_poly.pdbx_seq_one_letter_code
_entity_poly.pdbx_strand_id
1 'polypeptide(L)'
;MFYCPLLQRYIDPQTYLVRATYSISVNTGARTLTVLKNGSVFKTYPVAIGKPSTPTPKGTFKIKNKAVNPGGPFGARWMGITAPGGSYGIHGTNNPSSIGKAVSDGCIRMYNKDILEIFPLIPVGATVRIT
;
A
#
# COMPACT_ATOMS: atom_id res chain seq x y z
N MET A 1 -35.90 -48.24 -18.04
CA MET A 1 -36.65 -47.00 -17.74
C MET A 1 -36.79 -46.95 -16.24
N PHE A 2 -36.18 -46.02 -15.50
CA PHE A 2 -36.43 -44.59 -15.57
C PHE A 2 -35.12 -43.77 -15.49
N TYR A 3 -35.01 -42.84 -16.42
CA TYR A 3 -34.04 -41.73 -16.44
C TYR A 3 -34.46 -40.70 -15.38
N CYS A 4 -33.53 -40.25 -14.54
CA CYS A 4 -33.65 -38.98 -13.81
C CYS A 4 -32.48 -38.08 -14.21
N PRO A 5 -32.61 -37.27 -15.26
CA PRO A 5 -31.70 -36.17 -15.52
C PRO A 5 -32.17 -34.97 -14.70
N LEU A 6 -31.26 -34.20 -14.11
CA LEU A 6 -31.35 -32.74 -13.95
C LEU A 6 -30.12 -32.24 -13.15
N LEU A 7 -29.22 -31.59 -13.89
CA LEU A 7 -28.51 -30.36 -13.53
C LEU A 7 -27.57 -30.43 -12.31
N GLN A 8 -26.28 -30.71 -12.49
CA GLN A 8 -25.28 -29.77 -13.03
C GLN A 8 -25.15 -28.49 -12.19
N ARG A 9 -24.43 -28.61 -11.07
CA ARG A 9 -23.32 -27.75 -10.64
C ARG A 9 -22.84 -28.23 -9.28
N TYR A 10 -21.85 -29.12 -9.30
CA TYR A 10 -21.04 -29.38 -8.13
C TYR A 10 -20.28 -28.07 -7.83
N ILE A 11 -20.77 -27.30 -6.86
CA ILE A 11 -20.09 -26.09 -6.39
C ILE A 11 -18.82 -26.58 -5.71
N ASP A 12 -17.67 -26.23 -6.29
CA ASP A 12 -16.35 -26.54 -5.74
C ASP A 12 -16.21 -25.92 -4.33
N PRO A 13 -15.92 -26.72 -3.28
CA PRO A 13 -15.69 -26.22 -1.93
C PRO A 13 -14.48 -25.27 -1.81
N GLN A 14 -13.68 -25.06 -2.87
CA GLN A 14 -12.62 -24.03 -2.92
C GLN A 14 -13.11 -22.61 -3.24
N THR A 15 -14.41 -22.41 -3.49
CA THR A 15 -14.99 -21.05 -3.59
C THR A 15 -15.10 -20.31 -2.24
N TYR A 16 -14.67 -20.95 -1.15
CA TYR A 16 -14.66 -20.43 0.22
C TYR A 16 -13.56 -19.35 0.41
N LEU A 17 -13.98 -18.09 0.32
CA LEU A 17 -13.27 -16.86 0.71
C LEU A 17 -12.02 -16.50 -0.12
N VAL A 18 -12.22 -16.01 -1.34
CA VAL A 18 -11.21 -15.13 -1.97
C VAL A 18 -11.09 -13.86 -1.12
N ARG A 19 -10.15 -13.86 -0.17
CA ARG A 19 -9.84 -12.66 0.63
C ARG A 19 -9.41 -11.56 -0.33
N ALA A 20 -10.00 -10.37 -0.16
CA ALA A 20 -9.64 -9.23 -0.99
C ALA A 20 -8.13 -8.98 -0.88
N THR A 21 -7.44 -9.02 -2.03
CA THR A 21 -6.00 -8.75 -2.10
C THR A 21 -5.79 -7.26 -2.26
N TYR A 22 -5.06 -6.66 -1.32
CA TYR A 22 -4.67 -5.26 -1.43
C TYR A 22 -3.20 -5.12 -1.82
N SER A 23 -2.92 -4.17 -2.70
CA SER A 23 -1.55 -3.78 -3.08
C SER A 23 -1.46 -2.26 -3.25
N ILE A 24 -0.24 -1.76 -3.31
CA ILE A 24 0.06 -0.33 -3.42
C ILE A 24 0.85 -0.07 -4.70
N SER A 25 0.46 0.98 -5.43
CA SER A 25 1.23 1.54 -6.53
C SER A 25 1.57 3.00 -6.22
N VAL A 26 2.84 3.35 -6.21
CA VAL A 26 3.35 4.71 -6.00
C VAL A 26 3.89 5.24 -7.32
N ASN A 27 3.39 6.40 -7.73
CA ASN A 27 3.93 7.16 -8.85
C ASN A 27 4.67 8.38 -8.30
N THR A 28 5.99 8.37 -8.42
CA THR A 28 6.88 9.43 -7.93
C THR A 28 6.77 10.71 -8.75
N GLY A 29 6.56 10.62 -10.07
CA GLY A 29 6.37 11.78 -10.94
C GLY A 29 5.08 12.54 -10.63
N ALA A 30 3.98 11.80 -10.44
CA ALA A 30 2.68 12.35 -10.06
C ALA A 30 2.54 12.64 -8.56
N ARG A 31 3.46 12.13 -7.72
CA ARG A 31 3.43 12.23 -6.25
C ARG A 31 2.13 11.65 -5.67
N THR A 32 1.74 10.50 -6.18
CA THR A 32 0.51 9.81 -5.78
C THR A 32 0.78 8.40 -5.31
N LEU A 33 0.01 7.94 -4.33
CA LEU A 33 -0.08 6.56 -3.90
C LEU A 33 -1.50 6.05 -4.19
N THR A 34 -1.60 5.00 -4.99
CA THR A 34 -2.85 4.33 -5.32
C THR A 34 -2.92 2.99 -4.62
N VAL A 35 -3.99 2.78 -3.85
CA VAL A 35 -4.33 1.46 -3.31
C VAL A 35 -5.17 0.72 -4.33
N LEU A 36 -4.80 -0.53 -4.59
CA LEU A 36 -5.54 -1.44 -5.45
C LEU A 36 -6.21 -2.51 -4.59
N LYS A 37 -7.48 -2.81 -4.88
CA LYS A 37 -8.25 -3.92 -4.31
C LYS A 37 -8.57 -4.89 -5.44
N ASN A 38 -8.06 -6.12 -5.34
CA ASN A 38 -8.19 -7.15 -6.38
C ASN A 38 -7.74 -6.64 -7.77
N GLY A 39 -6.67 -5.83 -7.80
CA GLY A 39 -6.15 -5.23 -9.04
C GLY A 39 -6.88 -3.99 -9.54
N SER A 40 -8.08 -3.67 -9.01
CA SER A 40 -8.83 -2.46 -9.36
C SER A 40 -8.47 -1.30 -8.43
N VAL A 41 -8.51 -0.06 -8.95
CA VAL A 41 -8.28 1.14 -8.13
C VAL A 41 -9.31 1.21 -7.01
N PHE A 42 -8.84 1.17 -5.77
CA PHE A 42 -9.65 1.43 -4.58
C PHE A 42 -9.69 2.93 -4.30
N LYS A 43 -8.51 3.56 -4.18
CA LYS A 43 -8.40 5.00 -3.92
C LYS A 43 -6.98 5.49 -4.22
N THR A 44 -6.86 6.79 -4.52
CA THR A 44 -5.58 7.47 -4.77
C THR A 44 -5.40 8.63 -3.79
N TYR A 45 -4.17 8.78 -3.32
CA TYR A 45 -3.79 9.74 -2.28
C TYR A 45 -2.59 10.58 -2.73
N PRO A 46 -2.54 11.87 -2.39
CA PRO A 46 -1.32 12.67 -2.56
C PRO A 46 -0.27 12.24 -1.53
N VAL A 47 1.00 12.22 -1.94
CA VAL A 47 2.11 11.83 -1.06
C VAL A 47 3.31 12.78 -1.20
N ALA A 48 4.15 12.84 -0.17
CA ALA A 48 5.51 13.37 -0.31
C ALA A 48 6.48 12.23 -0.64
N ILE A 49 7.52 12.54 -1.41
CA ILE A 49 8.56 11.57 -1.81
C ILE A 49 9.95 12.11 -1.51
N GLY A 50 10.96 11.28 -1.77
CA GLY A 50 12.37 11.64 -1.65
C GLY A 50 12.75 12.81 -2.55
N LYS A 51 13.59 13.72 -2.04
CA LYS A 51 14.22 14.78 -2.84
C LYS A 51 15.22 14.18 -3.84
N PRO A 52 15.64 14.92 -4.89
CA PRO A 52 16.58 14.40 -5.89
C PRO A 52 17.89 13.85 -5.33
N SER A 53 18.40 14.40 -4.23
CA SER A 53 19.64 13.92 -3.57
C SER A 53 19.45 12.64 -2.75
N THR A 54 18.22 12.30 -2.37
CA THR A 54 17.85 11.09 -1.60
C THR A 54 16.54 10.53 -2.14
N PRO A 55 16.54 10.04 -3.41
CA PRO A 55 15.33 9.70 -4.12
C PRO A 55 14.62 8.49 -3.49
N THR A 56 13.30 8.45 -3.61
CA THR A 56 12.53 7.25 -3.26
C THR A 56 12.94 6.10 -4.20
N PRO A 57 13.32 4.92 -3.67
CA PRO A 57 13.79 3.81 -4.50
C PRO A 57 12.67 3.31 -5.41
N LYS A 58 12.99 3.10 -6.69
CA LYS A 58 12.06 2.54 -7.68
C LYS A 58 12.17 1.02 -7.72
N GLY A 59 11.07 0.36 -8.07
CA GLY A 59 11.01 -1.10 -8.17
C GLY A 59 9.78 -1.70 -7.50
N THR A 60 9.83 -3.01 -7.28
CA THR A 60 8.76 -3.76 -6.63
C THR A 60 9.24 -4.29 -5.28
N PHE A 61 8.52 -3.96 -4.23
CA PHE A 61 8.83 -4.27 -2.85
C PHE A 61 7.63 -4.93 -2.17
N LYS A 62 7.83 -5.33 -0.91
CA LYS A 62 6.77 -5.83 -0.03
C LYS A 62 6.71 -5.02 1.25
N ILE A 63 5.53 -4.97 1.89
CA ILE A 63 5.41 -4.51 3.27
C ILE A 63 6.18 -5.47 4.18
N LYS A 64 7.22 -4.97 4.84
CA LYS A 64 8.10 -5.72 5.73
C LYS A 64 7.55 -5.79 7.15
N ASN A 65 7.13 -4.65 7.70
CA ASN A 65 6.65 -4.52 9.07
C ASN A 65 5.68 -3.33 9.19
N LYS A 66 4.97 -3.26 10.32
CA LYS A 66 3.99 -2.21 10.60
C LYS A 66 4.09 -1.74 12.05
N ALA A 67 3.89 -0.46 12.30
CA ALA A 67 3.81 0.09 13.65
C ALA A 67 2.64 1.07 13.80
N VAL A 68 1.99 1.00 14.96
CA VAL A 68 0.89 1.89 15.37
C VAL A 68 1.47 3.00 16.23
N ASN A 69 1.08 4.25 15.94
CA ASN A 69 1.50 5.46 16.67
C ASN A 69 3.03 5.59 16.86
N PRO A 70 3.83 5.50 15.78
CA PRO A 70 5.28 5.71 15.89
C PRO A 70 5.65 7.14 16.32
N GLY A 71 4.76 8.11 16.12
CA GLY A 71 4.96 9.49 16.53
C GLY A 71 6.02 10.23 15.71
N GLY A 72 6.35 11.44 16.16
CA GLY A 72 7.36 12.29 15.54
C GLY A 72 7.18 12.45 14.01
N PRO A 73 8.26 12.37 13.21
CA PRO A 73 8.18 12.53 11.76
C PRO A 73 7.37 11.44 11.04
N PHE A 74 7.14 10.30 11.71
CA PHE A 74 6.41 9.15 11.16
C PHE A 74 4.88 9.26 11.36
N GLY A 75 4.43 10.17 12.23
CA GLY A 75 3.02 10.47 12.43
C GLY A 75 2.24 9.28 13.00
N ALA A 76 1.04 9.05 12.45
CA ALA A 76 0.10 8.10 13.02
C ALA A 76 0.46 6.63 12.79
N ARG A 77 1.07 6.28 11.65
CA ARG A 77 1.32 4.88 11.27
C ARG A 77 2.61 4.76 10.48
N TRP A 78 3.24 3.60 10.58
CA TRP A 78 4.41 3.22 9.79
C TRP A 78 4.18 1.88 9.11
N MET A 79 4.54 1.79 7.82
CA MET A 79 4.60 0.55 7.05
C MET A 79 5.96 0.48 6.35
N GLY A 80 6.89 -0.31 6.89
CA GLY A 80 8.22 -0.47 6.31
C GLY A 80 8.17 -1.31 5.03
N ILE A 81 9.07 -1.05 4.08
CA ILE A 81 9.17 -1.79 2.82
C ILE A 81 10.51 -2.51 2.68
N THR A 82 10.56 -3.55 1.86
CA THR A 82 11.76 -4.37 1.61
C THR A 82 12.76 -3.72 0.64
N ALA A 83 12.82 -2.39 0.55
CA ALA A 83 13.75 -1.72 -0.35
C ALA A 83 15.20 -1.84 0.17
N PRO A 84 16.19 -2.12 -0.70
CA PRO A 84 17.59 -2.27 -0.30
C PRO A 84 18.21 -0.90 0.04
N GLY A 85 19.32 -0.92 0.80
CA GLY A 85 20.12 0.29 1.04
C GLY A 85 19.56 1.25 2.10
N GLY A 86 18.62 0.82 2.95
CA GLY A 86 18.15 1.64 4.07
C GLY A 86 16.81 1.20 4.66
N SER A 87 16.36 1.92 5.68
CA SER A 87 15.02 1.76 6.27
C SER A 87 14.03 2.68 5.54
N TYR A 88 13.36 2.14 4.52
CA TYR A 88 12.32 2.85 3.78
C TYR A 88 10.93 2.42 4.24
N GLY A 89 9.95 3.32 4.11
CA GLY A 89 8.57 3.02 4.45
C GLY A 89 7.57 4.03 3.92
N ILE A 90 6.30 3.66 4.08
CA ILE A 90 5.13 4.50 3.89
C ILE A 90 4.66 4.88 5.29
N HIS A 91 4.58 6.17 5.59
CA HIS A 91 4.23 6.63 6.92
C HIS A 91 3.39 7.91 6.91
N GLY A 92 2.82 8.26 8.07
CA GLY A 92 2.12 9.53 8.26
C GLY A 92 3.09 10.71 8.27
N THR A 93 2.71 11.85 8.85
CA THR A 93 3.67 12.93 9.05
C THR A 93 3.22 13.89 10.15
N ASN A 94 4.18 14.53 10.82
CA ASN A 94 3.94 15.70 11.66
C ASN A 94 4.04 17.03 10.87
N ASN A 95 4.38 16.99 9.58
CA ASN A 95 4.43 18.15 8.70
C ASN A 95 3.50 17.97 7.49
N PRO A 96 2.18 18.21 7.64
CA PRO A 96 1.21 18.04 6.55
C PRO A 96 1.51 18.90 5.31
N SER A 97 2.21 20.04 5.48
CA SER A 97 2.60 20.91 4.36
C SER A 97 3.67 20.31 3.45
N SER A 98 4.28 19.18 3.85
CA SER A 98 5.24 18.44 3.03
C SER A 98 4.59 17.57 1.95
N ILE A 99 3.30 17.23 2.10
CA ILE A 99 2.58 16.37 1.17
C ILE A 99 2.49 17.03 -0.21
N GLY A 100 2.68 16.23 -1.26
CA GLY A 100 2.74 16.71 -2.64
C GLY A 100 4.10 17.29 -3.04
N LYS A 101 5.17 17.11 -2.23
CA LYS A 101 6.52 17.63 -2.52
C LYS A 101 7.58 16.53 -2.50
N ALA A 102 8.72 16.79 -3.14
CA ALA A 102 9.91 15.95 -3.10
C ALA A 102 10.89 16.47 -2.03
N VAL A 103 10.67 16.09 -0.77
CA VAL A 103 11.34 16.68 0.40
C VAL A 103 11.74 15.68 1.47
N SER A 104 11.38 14.39 1.34
CA SER A 104 11.80 13.38 2.30
C SER A 104 13.21 12.86 1.98
N ASP A 105 13.75 12.01 2.86
CA ASP A 105 14.98 11.27 2.61
C ASP A 105 14.71 9.87 2.01
N GLY A 106 13.68 9.79 1.15
CA GLY A 106 13.34 8.60 0.38
C GLY A 106 12.06 7.89 0.83
N CYS A 107 11.58 8.11 2.06
CA CYS A 107 10.31 7.57 2.53
C CYS A 107 9.10 8.25 1.85
N ILE A 108 7.98 7.53 1.78
CA ILE A 108 6.71 8.04 1.25
C ILE A 108 5.87 8.56 2.42
N ARG A 109 5.59 9.87 2.42
CA ARG A 109 4.78 10.50 3.47
C ARG A 109 3.34 10.64 3.01
N MET A 110 2.40 10.32 3.89
CA MET A 110 0.96 10.50 3.70
C MET A 110 0.42 11.45 4.78
N TYR A 111 -0.77 12.03 4.53
CA TYR A 111 -1.54 12.61 5.62
C TYR A 111 -1.88 11.52 6.65
N ASN A 112 -1.92 11.89 7.94
CA ASN A 112 -2.26 10.94 9.00
C ASN A 112 -3.64 10.30 8.80
N LYS A 113 -4.64 11.09 8.35
CA LYS A 113 -5.99 10.58 8.04
C LYS A 113 -5.98 9.51 6.94
N ASP A 114 -5.14 9.68 5.92
CA ASP A 114 -5.11 8.79 4.76
C ASP A 114 -4.39 7.48 5.11
N ILE A 115 -3.27 7.55 5.85
CA ILE A 115 -2.58 6.34 6.26
C ILE A 115 -3.40 5.54 7.29
N LEU A 116 -4.18 6.20 8.14
CA LEU A 116 -5.11 5.53 9.06
C LEU A 116 -6.18 4.71 8.31
N GLU A 117 -6.67 5.22 7.17
CA GLU A 117 -7.66 4.52 6.33
C GLU A 117 -7.06 3.24 5.72
N ILE A 118 -5.86 3.31 5.16
CA ILE A 118 -5.27 2.17 4.43
C ILE A 118 -4.53 1.19 5.34
N PHE A 119 -4.03 1.63 6.49
CA PHE A 119 -3.25 0.78 7.39
C PHE A 119 -3.92 -0.56 7.74
N PRO A 120 -5.22 -0.64 8.12
CA PRO A 120 -5.84 -1.93 8.39
C PRO A 120 -6.03 -2.80 7.13
N LEU A 121 -6.11 -2.19 5.95
CA LEU A 121 -6.36 -2.90 4.68
C LEU A 121 -5.12 -3.58 4.11
N ILE A 122 -3.94 -2.99 4.34
CA ILE A 122 -2.68 -3.47 3.77
C ILE A 122 -1.99 -4.46 4.72
N PRO A 123 -1.94 -5.78 4.42
CA PRO A 123 -1.24 -6.74 5.24
C PRO A 123 0.28 -6.66 5.07
N VAL A 124 1.03 -7.20 6.04
CA VAL A 124 2.46 -7.53 5.84
C VAL A 124 2.57 -8.51 4.67
N GLY A 125 3.59 -8.32 3.82
CA GLY A 125 3.77 -9.07 2.58
C GLY A 125 3.05 -8.49 1.35
N ALA A 126 2.15 -7.52 1.53
CA ALA A 126 1.47 -6.84 0.43
C ALA A 126 2.48 -6.18 -0.52
N THR A 127 2.22 -6.27 -1.81
CA THR A 127 3.09 -5.71 -2.86
C THR A 127 3.01 -4.18 -2.87
N VAL A 128 4.17 -3.55 -2.97
CA VAL A 128 4.33 -2.10 -3.18
C VAL A 128 5.15 -1.90 -4.45
N ARG A 129 4.56 -1.33 -5.49
CA ARG A 129 5.27 -0.99 -6.73
C ARG A 129 5.53 0.51 -6.77
N ILE A 130 6.77 0.92 -7.03
CA ILE A 130 7.18 2.32 -7.07
C ILE A 130 7.75 2.62 -8.46
N THR A 131 7.17 3.61 -9.13
CA THR A 131 7.55 4.07 -10.48
C THR A 131 7.91 5.54 -10.53
#